data_AF-A0A7V5FRM8-F1
#
_entry.id   AF-A0A7V5FRM8-F1
#
_cell.length_a   1.000
_cell.length_b   1.000
_cell.length_c   1.000
_cell.angle_alpha   90.00
_cell.angle_beta   90.00
_cell.angle_gamma   90.00
#
_symmetry.space_group_name_H-M   'P 1'
#
loop_
_entity.id
_entity.type
_entity.pdbx_description
1 polymer ?
#
loop_
_entity_poly.entity_id
_entity_poly.type
_entity_poly.pdbx_seq_one_letter_code
_entity_poly.pdbx_strand_id
1 'polypeptide(L)'
;MNRTLPRPFPPILQLLTICLLLLPVSAMQAADSLELGNQAYMRKDYEAAITYYRQAAKERGFSASLLYNLGNSYARAVKTGPAVLAYEQALRLAPTDPDIRANLESVRKANGLYEPNQ
;
A
#
# COMPACT_ATOMS: atom_id res chain seq x y z
N MET A 1 52.86 44.58 -11.18
CA MET A 1 51.56 43.99 -11.57
C MET A 1 50.86 43.51 -10.31
N ASN A 2 49.95 44.31 -9.75
CA ASN A 2 49.23 43.94 -8.53
C ASN A 2 47.90 43.30 -8.94
N ARG A 3 47.85 41.97 -8.94
CA ARG A 3 46.60 41.24 -9.12
C ARG A 3 45.84 41.30 -7.79
N THR A 4 44.81 42.13 -7.74
CA THR A 4 43.88 42.16 -6.61
C THR A 4 43.05 40.87 -6.63
N LEU A 5 43.03 40.17 -5.51
CA LEU A 5 42.17 39.01 -5.33
C LEU A 5 40.69 39.45 -5.40
N PRO A 6 39.79 38.65 -5.99
CA PRO A 6 38.38 38.97 -6.04
C PRO A 6 37.83 39.12 -4.62
N ARG A 7 37.05 40.19 -4.39
CA ARG A 7 36.45 40.45 -3.08
C ARG A 7 35.42 39.37 -2.76
N PRO A 8 35.39 38.85 -1.52
CA PRO A 8 34.36 37.90 -1.12
C PRO A 8 32.99 38.55 -1.25
N PHE A 9 31.99 37.74 -1.59
CA PHE A 9 30.61 38.18 -1.69
C PHE A 9 30.13 38.81 -0.37
N PRO A 10 29.24 39.81 -0.43
CA PRO A 10 28.73 40.47 0.77
C PRO A 10 28.02 39.44 1.67
N PRO A 11 28.10 39.59 3.00
CA PRO A 11 27.56 38.62 3.97
C PRO A 11 26.05 38.39 3.78
N ILE A 12 25.33 39.38 3.26
CA ILE A 12 23.90 39.29 2.92
C ILE A 12 23.64 38.24 1.83
N LEU A 13 24.50 38.15 0.81
CA LEU A 13 24.35 37.17 -0.26
C LEU A 13 24.67 35.75 0.24
N GLN A 14 25.64 35.62 1.16
CA GLN A 14 25.96 34.36 1.84
C GLN A 14 24.82 33.89 2.76
N LEU A 15 24.21 34.81 3.53
CA LEU A 15 23.03 34.54 4.36
C LEU A 15 21.81 34.12 3.53
N LEU A 16 21.60 34.74 2.36
CA LEU A 16 20.54 34.37 1.42
C LEU A 16 20.76 32.98 0.81
N THR A 17 22.00 32.59 0.53
CA THR A 17 22.31 31.24 0.01
C THR A 17 22.12 30.15 1.07
N ILE A 18 22.49 30.44 2.32
CA ILE A 18 22.29 29.51 3.45
C ILE A 18 20.81 29.31 3.74
N CYS A 19 19.98 30.36 3.65
CA CYS A 19 18.52 30.24 3.83
C CYS A 19 17.85 29.36 2.76
N LEU A 20 18.33 29.38 1.52
CA LEU A 20 17.75 28.59 0.43
C LEU A 20 18.04 27.08 0.56
N LEU A 21 19.13 26.71 1.26
CA LEU A 21 19.52 25.32 1.56
C LEU A 21 18.78 24.72 2.78
N LEU A 22 18.07 25.54 3.55
CA LEU A 22 17.37 25.15 4.78
C LEU A 22 15.87 24.90 4.58
N LEU A 23 15.34 25.08 3.36
CA LEU A 23 13.97 24.67 3.08
C LEU A 23 13.92 23.14 3.19
N PRO A 24 13.14 22.57 4.14
CA PRO A 24 12.86 21.16 4.05
C PRO A 24 12.12 20.98 2.72
N VAL A 25 12.73 20.28 1.77
CA VAL A 25 11.95 19.61 0.73
C VAL A 25 11.10 18.61 1.49
N SER A 26 9.94 19.06 1.95
CA SER A 26 8.88 18.18 2.35
C SER A 26 8.54 17.43 1.07
N ALA A 27 9.15 16.26 0.90
CA ALA A 27 8.78 15.35 -0.17
C ALA A 27 7.28 15.19 -0.03
N MET A 28 6.52 15.68 -1.01
CA MET A 28 5.08 15.45 -1.07
C MET A 28 4.91 13.95 -1.05
N GLN A 29 4.53 13.42 0.11
CA GLN A 29 4.47 11.99 0.32
C GLN A 29 3.31 11.52 -0.55
N ALA A 30 3.64 10.81 -1.64
CA ALA A 30 2.62 10.18 -2.47
C ALA A 30 1.71 9.38 -1.54
N ALA A 31 0.39 9.50 -1.73
CA ALA A 31 -0.57 8.80 -0.88
C ALA A 31 -0.21 7.32 -0.83
N ASP A 32 -0.17 6.79 0.39
CA ASP A 32 0.20 5.40 0.66
C ASP A 32 -0.70 4.46 -0.16
N SER A 33 -0.10 3.54 -0.91
CA SER A 33 -0.84 2.58 -1.73
C SER A 33 -1.85 1.77 -0.91
N LEU A 34 -1.59 1.55 0.39
CA LEU A 34 -2.55 0.90 1.28
C LEU A 34 -3.79 1.78 1.49
N GLU A 35 -3.61 3.09 1.71
CA GLU A 35 -4.69 4.03 1.91
C GLU A 35 -5.51 4.19 0.62
N LEU A 36 -4.84 4.33 -0.52
CA LEU A 36 -5.51 4.38 -1.84
C LEU A 36 -6.34 3.12 -2.09
N GLY A 37 -5.83 1.94 -1.72
CA GLY A 37 -6.55 0.68 -1.78
C GLY A 37 -7.80 0.67 -0.90
N ASN A 38 -7.67 1.13 0.35
CA ASN A 38 -8.80 1.25 1.27
C ASN A 38 -9.88 2.19 0.73
N GLN A 39 -9.49 3.36 0.23
CA GLN A 39 -10.42 4.32 -0.34
C GLN A 39 -11.12 3.78 -1.59
N ALA A 40 -10.39 3.10 -2.48
CA ALA A 40 -10.97 2.45 -3.66
C ALA A 40 -11.98 1.36 -3.25
N TYR A 41 -11.64 0.53 -2.25
CA TYR A 41 -12.53 -0.49 -1.72
C TYR A 41 -13.82 0.11 -1.13
N MET A 42 -13.71 1.22 -0.39
CA MET A 42 -14.87 1.96 0.15
C MET A 42 -15.77 2.55 -0.93
N ARG A 43 -15.19 2.98 -2.06
CA ARG A 43 -15.95 3.41 -3.25
C ARG A 43 -16.51 2.24 -4.06
N LYS A 44 -16.29 0.99 -3.63
CA LYS A 44 -16.65 -0.25 -4.33
C LYS A 44 -15.93 -0.41 -5.69
N ASP A 45 -14.85 0.34 -5.89
CA ASP A 45 -13.96 0.16 -7.05
C ASP A 45 -12.94 -0.93 -6.71
N TYR A 46 -13.40 -2.18 -6.81
CA TYR A 46 -12.65 -3.34 -6.36
C TYR A 46 -11.43 -3.63 -7.25
N GLU A 47 -11.47 -3.28 -8.53
CA GLU A 47 -10.32 -3.44 -9.43
C GLU A 47 -9.20 -2.44 -9.12
N ALA A 48 -9.56 -1.18 -8.82
CA ALA A 48 -8.58 -0.21 -8.33
C ALA A 48 -8.05 -0.63 -6.95
N ALA A 49 -8.91 -1.13 -6.05
CA ALA A 49 -8.48 -1.63 -4.75
C ALA A 49 -7.45 -2.76 -4.88
N ILE A 50 -7.71 -3.75 -5.74
CA ILE A 50 -6.74 -4.82 -6.06
C ILE A 50 -5.41 -4.23 -6.54
N THR A 51 -5.46 -3.28 -7.46
CA THR A 51 -4.26 -2.64 -8.03
C THR A 51 -3.42 -1.97 -6.94
N TYR A 52 -4.05 -1.14 -6.11
CA TYR A 52 -3.38 -0.43 -5.04
C TYR A 52 -2.90 -1.35 -3.92
N TYR A 53 -3.67 -2.36 -3.52
CA TYR A 53 -3.20 -3.32 -2.52
C TYR A 53 -2.03 -4.19 -3.02
N ARG A 54 -2.00 -4.56 -4.31
CA ARG A 54 -0.82 -5.22 -4.89
C ARG A 54 0.39 -4.31 -4.89
N GLN A 55 0.20 -3.01 -5.09
CA GLN A 55 1.28 -2.04 -5.00
C GLN A 55 1.76 -1.87 -3.56
N ALA A 56 0.84 -1.78 -2.59
CA ALA A 56 1.16 -1.76 -1.17
C ALA A 56 1.96 -3.00 -0.75
N ALA A 57 1.64 -4.18 -1.31
CA ALA A 57 2.38 -5.41 -1.05
C ALA A 57 3.82 -5.36 -1.57
N LYS A 58 4.08 -4.65 -2.67
CA LYS A 58 5.46 -4.43 -3.18
C LYS A 58 6.24 -3.44 -2.30
N GLU A 59 5.56 -2.44 -1.76
CA GLU A 59 6.17 -1.39 -0.94
C GLU A 59 6.50 -1.87 0.48
N ARG A 60 5.64 -2.72 1.04
CA ARG A 60 5.65 -3.07 2.47
C ARG A 60 5.81 -4.55 2.76
N GLY A 61 5.80 -5.38 1.71
CA GLY A 61 5.65 -6.82 1.85
C GLY A 61 4.21 -7.24 2.14
N PHE A 62 4.00 -8.55 2.22
CA PHE A 62 2.70 -9.13 2.54
C PHE A 62 2.48 -9.19 4.05
N SER A 63 1.29 -8.78 4.49
CA SER A 63 0.77 -9.01 5.85
C SER A 63 -0.55 -9.76 5.77
N ALA A 64 -0.97 -10.38 6.89
CA ALA A 64 -2.27 -11.04 6.98
C ALA A 64 -3.42 -10.08 6.62
N SER A 65 -3.38 -8.86 7.16
CA SER A 65 -4.39 -7.82 6.90
C SER A 65 -4.42 -7.35 5.44
N LEU A 66 -3.27 -7.19 4.80
CA LEU A 66 -3.20 -6.80 3.39
C LEU A 66 -3.70 -7.91 2.46
N LEU A 67 -3.34 -9.16 2.76
CA LEU A 67 -3.83 -10.33 2.03
C LEU A 67 -5.34 -10.53 2.23
N TYR A 68 -5.85 -10.29 3.44
CA TYR A 68 -7.28 -10.28 3.73
C TYR A 68 -8.01 -9.20 2.89
N ASN A 69 -7.46 -7.99 2.81
CA ASN A 69 -8.03 -6.91 1.99
C ASN A 69 -7.99 -7.23 0.49
N LEU A 70 -6.92 -7.87 0.01
CA LEU A 70 -6.86 -8.40 -1.37
C LEU A 70 -7.93 -9.47 -1.59
N GLY A 71 -8.09 -10.42 -0.66
CA GLY A 71 -9.12 -11.45 -0.71
C GLY A 71 -10.53 -10.87 -0.78
N ASN A 72 -10.81 -9.88 0.06
CA ASN A 72 -12.08 -9.13 0.05
C ASN A 72 -12.31 -8.46 -1.30
N SER A 73 -11.30 -7.79 -1.83
CA SER A 73 -11.40 -7.06 -3.10
C SER A 73 -11.62 -8.03 -4.28
N TYR A 74 -10.88 -9.14 -4.33
CA TYR A 74 -11.09 -10.18 -5.34
C TYR A 74 -12.47 -10.82 -5.23
N ALA A 75 -12.94 -11.15 -4.03
CA ALA A 75 -14.26 -11.74 -3.82
C ALA A 75 -15.37 -10.81 -4.32
N ARG A 76 -15.26 -9.51 -4.01
CA ARG A 76 -16.20 -8.48 -4.45
C ARG A 76 -16.13 -8.20 -5.95
N ALA A 77 -14.98 -8.41 -6.58
CA ALA A 77 -14.79 -8.37 -8.02
C ALA A 77 -15.18 -9.69 -8.73
N VAL A 78 -15.75 -10.66 -8.01
CA VAL A 78 -16.16 -11.99 -8.55
C VAL A 78 -14.96 -12.78 -9.12
N LYS A 79 -13.76 -12.54 -8.57
CA LYS A 79 -12.52 -13.24 -8.91
C LYS A 79 -12.24 -14.32 -7.88
N THR A 80 -13.01 -15.41 -7.94
CA THR A 80 -13.03 -16.47 -6.91
C THR A 80 -11.67 -17.10 -6.63
N GLY A 81 -10.94 -17.54 -7.67
CA GLY A 81 -9.63 -18.19 -7.48
C GLY A 81 -8.62 -17.30 -6.75
N PRO A 82 -8.37 -16.07 -7.23
CA PRO A 82 -7.52 -15.10 -6.52
C PRO A 82 -7.99 -14.76 -5.10
N ALA A 83 -9.30 -14.70 -4.85
CA ALA A 83 -9.84 -14.47 -3.51
C ALA A 83 -9.48 -15.61 -2.55
N VAL A 84 -9.70 -16.86 -2.96
CA VAL A 84 -9.36 -18.05 -2.18
C VAL A 84 -7.86 -18.07 -1.86
N LEU A 85 -7.01 -17.87 -2.87
CA LEU A 85 -5.55 -17.86 -2.69
C LEU A 85 -5.11 -16.79 -1.69
N ALA A 86 -5.65 -15.57 -1.79
CA ALA A 86 -5.31 -14.47 -0.91
C ALA A 86 -5.72 -14.75 0.55
N TYR A 87 -6.92 -15.29 0.77
CA TYR A 87 -7.34 -15.68 2.13
C TYR A 87 -6.53 -16.85 2.69
N GLU A 88 -6.19 -17.86 1.88
CA GLU A 88 -5.31 -18.95 2.32
C GLU A 88 -3.92 -18.45 2.71
N GLN A 89 -3.37 -17.52 1.93
CA GLN A 89 -2.12 -16.84 2.27
C GLN A 89 -2.25 -16.04 3.57
N ALA A 90 -3.36 -15.31 3.75
CA ALA A 90 -3.62 -14.56 4.97
C ALA A 90 -3.72 -15.50 6.19
N LEU A 91 -4.42 -16.64 6.06
CA LEU A 91 -4.59 -17.62 7.12
C LEU A 91 -3.28 -18.34 7.47
N ARG A 92 -2.35 -18.50 6.52
CA ARG A 92 -0.99 -18.98 6.85
C ARG A 92 -0.23 -18.02 7.77
N LEU A 93 -0.48 -16.72 7.67
CA LEU A 93 0.13 -15.70 8.52
C LEU A 93 -0.63 -15.50 9.85
N ALA A 94 -1.95 -15.71 9.84
CA ALA A 94 -2.82 -15.57 11.00
C ALA A 94 -3.80 -16.77 11.10
N PRO A 95 -3.34 -17.95 11.54
CA PRO A 95 -4.11 -19.20 11.45
C PRO A 95 -5.35 -19.25 12.34
N THR A 96 -5.39 -18.43 13.39
CA THR A 96 -6.50 -18.36 14.35
C THR A 96 -7.44 -17.18 14.08
N ASP A 97 -7.26 -16.46 12.96
CA ASP A 97 -8.12 -15.32 12.61
C ASP A 97 -9.50 -15.83 12.13
N PRO A 98 -10.58 -15.53 12.87
CA PRO A 98 -11.91 -16.03 12.54
C PRO A 98 -12.50 -15.33 11.30
N ASP A 99 -12.15 -14.07 11.04
CA ASP A 99 -12.69 -13.29 9.93
C ASP A 99 -12.11 -13.76 8.59
N ILE A 100 -10.82 -14.06 8.55
CA ILE A 100 -10.17 -14.66 7.37
C ILE A 100 -10.82 -16.02 7.07
N ARG A 101 -11.02 -16.86 8.10
CA ARG A 101 -11.63 -18.19 7.95
C ARG A 101 -13.06 -18.11 7.43
N ALA A 102 -13.88 -17.26 8.04
CA ALA A 102 -15.27 -17.08 7.66
C ALA A 102 -15.41 -16.57 6.22
N ASN A 103 -14.57 -15.62 5.80
CA ASN A 103 -14.59 -15.09 4.44
C ASN A 103 -14.13 -16.11 3.40
N LEU A 104 -13.08 -16.89 3.70
CA LEU A 104 -12.64 -17.99 2.84
C LEU A 104 -13.73 -19.03 2.66
N GLU A 105 -14.38 -19.44 3.76
CA GLU A 105 -15.48 -20.40 3.75
C GLU A 105 -16.67 -19.86 2.93
N SER A 106 -17.05 -18.60 3.14
CA SER A 106 -18.14 -17.95 2.41
C SER A 106 -17.88 -17.94 0.90
N VAL A 107 -16.66 -17.57 0.46
CA VAL A 107 -16.28 -17.60 -0.96
C VAL A 107 -16.32 -19.03 -1.52
N ARG A 108 -15.81 -20.01 -0.78
CA ARG A 108 -15.84 -21.42 -1.21
C ARG A 108 -17.27 -21.93 -1.36
N LYS A 109 -18.13 -21.70 -0.37
CA LYS A 109 -19.56 -22.09 -0.39
C LYS A 109 -20.31 -21.47 -1.57
N ALA A 110 -20.14 -20.16 -1.78
CA ALA A 110 -20.80 -19.44 -2.86
C ALA A 110 -20.39 -19.93 -4.28
N ASN A 111 -19.25 -20.63 -4.40
CA ASN A 111 -18.71 -21.08 -5.68
C ASN A 111 -18.64 -22.61 -5.81
N GLY A 112 -19.28 -23.36 -4.91
CA GLY A 112 -19.27 -24.83 -4.94
C GLY A 112 -17.89 -25.46 -4.69
N LEU A 113 -16.97 -24.71 -4.07
CA LEU A 113 -15.61 -25.16 -3.69
C LEU A 113 -15.53 -25.53 -2.20
N TYR A 114 -16.67 -25.78 -1.56
CA TYR A 114 -16.72 -26.09 -0.13
C TYR A 114 -16.58 -27.59 0.10
N GLU A 115 -15.47 -27.97 0.72
CA GLU A 115 -15.24 -29.30 1.28
C GLU A 115 -15.55 -29.25 2.78
N PRO A 116 -16.59 -29.93 3.30
CA PRO A 116 -17.06 -29.79 4.68
C PRO A 116 -16.09 -30.20 5.79
N ASN A 117 -14.91 -30.75 5.47
CA ASN A 117 -14.08 -31.52 6.40
C ASN A 117 -12.60 -31.05 6.50
N GLN A 118 -12.33 -29.74 6.60
CA GLN A 118 -10.99 -29.22 6.95
C GLN A 118 -11.02 -28.30 8.17
#